data_AF-A0A9E0RXI0-F1
#
_entry.id   AF-A0A9E0RXI0-F1
#
_cell.length_a   1.000
_cell.length_b   1.000
_cell.length_c   1.000
_cell.angle_alpha   90.00
_cell.angle_beta   90.00
_cell.angle_gamma   90.00
#
_symmetry.space_group_name_H-M   'P 1'
#
loop_
_entity.id
_entity.type
_entity.pdbx_description
1 polymer ?
#
loop_
_entity_poly.entity_id
_entity_poly.type
_entity_poly.pdbx_seq_one_letter_code
_entity_poly.pdbx_strand_id
1 'polypeptide(L)'
;MFANPLVRLGIGVPLAAAVTLGLFFFMRWAVNRDFVEPENVTQHVLETITPSQEETEVQRRARPKPRKTAAADKPPPPPKLTANKSDVDLPTPTMGGVAPSELPDTNLNDFQIDPVAISDRDAQPIRPPLPTYPTRAAERGVEGSCDVRFDVDTRGRPY
;
A
#
# COMPACT_ATOMS: atom_id res chain seq x y z
N MET A 1 -10.38 28.62 52.32
CA MET A 1 -11.78 28.94 51.95
C MET A 1 -12.46 27.91 51.05
N PHE A 2 -11.74 27.02 50.33
CA PHE A 2 -12.35 26.01 49.42
C PHE A 2 -12.47 24.58 50.00
N ALA A 3 -12.36 24.40 51.31
CA ALA A 3 -12.41 23.08 51.96
C ALA A 3 -13.83 22.51 52.16
N ASN A 4 -14.88 23.32 51.97
CA ASN A 4 -16.26 22.90 52.14
C ASN A 4 -16.81 22.32 50.81
N PRO A 5 -17.18 21.03 50.76
CA PRO A 5 -17.61 20.38 49.52
C PRO A 5 -18.88 21.01 48.92
N LEU A 6 -19.78 21.52 49.76
CA LEU A 6 -21.00 22.22 49.34
C LEU A 6 -20.71 23.56 48.64
N VAL A 7 -19.72 24.32 49.12
CA VAL A 7 -19.32 25.59 48.51
C VAL A 7 -18.61 25.34 47.18
N ARG A 8 -17.77 24.30 47.11
CA ARG A 8 -17.11 23.87 45.86
C ARG A 8 -18.12 23.47 44.80
N LEU A 9 -19.16 22.72 45.17
CA LEU A 9 -20.21 22.30 44.24
C LEU A 9 -21.11 23.48 43.83
N GLY A 10 -21.47 24.35 44.77
CA GLY A 10 -22.28 25.53 44.52
C GLY A 10 -21.66 26.55 43.55
N ILE A 11 -20.33 26.64 43.49
CA ILE A 11 -19.61 27.52 42.55
C ILE A 11 -19.18 26.75 41.29
N GLY A 12 -18.76 25.50 41.44
CA GLY A 12 -18.25 24.69 40.34
C GLY A 12 -19.31 24.31 39.31
N VAL A 13 -20.50 23.92 39.75
CA VAL A 13 -21.60 23.52 38.85
C VAL A 13 -22.08 24.67 37.95
N PRO A 14 -22.39 25.89 38.46
CA PRO A 14 -22.80 26.98 37.58
C PRO A 14 -21.68 27.47 36.66
N LEU A 15 -20.43 27.48 37.13
CA LEU A 15 -19.29 27.83 36.28
C LEU A 15 -19.12 26.82 35.14
N ALA A 16 -19.18 25.53 35.44
CA ALA A 16 -19.09 24.47 34.45
C ALA A 16 -20.26 24.55 33.45
N ALA A 17 -21.48 24.76 33.93
CA ALA A 17 -22.66 24.93 33.08
C ALA A 17 -22.55 26.16 32.15
N ALA A 18 -22.01 27.28 32.66
CA ALA A 18 -21.78 28.47 31.84
C ALA A 18 -20.78 28.22 30.71
N VAL A 19 -19.67 27.53 31.01
CA VAL A 19 -18.64 27.20 30.01
C VAL A 19 -19.18 26.20 28.97
N THR A 20 -19.88 25.15 29.38
CA THR A 20 -20.39 24.13 28.46
C THR A 20 -21.51 24.67 27.57
N LEU A 21 -22.46 25.40 28.13
CA LEU A 21 -23.52 26.04 27.35
C LEU A 21 -22.94 27.11 26.42
N GLY A 22 -22.00 27.93 26.90
CA GLY A 22 -21.31 28.92 26.07
C GLY A 22 -20.62 28.30 24.87
N LEU A 23 -19.86 27.23 25.07
CA LEU A 23 -19.20 26.50 23.98
C LEU A 23 -20.22 25.88 23.01
N PHE A 24 -21.30 25.31 23.53
CA PHE A 24 -22.35 24.71 22.70
C PHE A 24 -23.08 25.73 21.83
N PHE A 25 -23.45 26.89 22.38
CA PHE A 25 -24.04 27.99 21.61
C PHE A 25 -23.06 28.54 20.58
N PHE A 26 -21.77 28.65 20.92
CA PHE A 26 -20.73 29.08 19.99
C PHE A 26 -20.60 28.11 18.80
N MET A 27 -20.54 26.80 19.07
CA MET A 27 -20.51 25.78 18.02
C MET A 27 -21.77 25.86 17.14
N ARG A 28 -22.95 25.97 17.75
CA ARG A 28 -24.21 26.12 17.01
C ARG A 28 -24.18 27.34 16.08
N TRP A 29 -23.68 28.46 16.56
CA TRP A 29 -23.55 29.68 15.74
C TRP A 29 -22.51 29.52 14.62
N ALA A 30 -21.37 28.90 14.91
CA ALA A 30 -20.30 28.68 13.94
C ALA A 30 -20.68 27.71 12.81
N VAL A 31 -21.48 26.68 13.13
CA VAL A 31 -21.94 25.67 12.17
C VAL A 31 -23.13 26.16 11.33
N ASN A 32 -23.89 27.14 11.82
CA ASN A 32 -25.03 27.72 11.10
C ASN A 32 -24.56 28.66 9.97
N ARG A 33 -23.84 28.11 9.01
CA ARG A 33 -23.55 28.75 7.72
C ARG A 33 -24.46 28.13 6.67
N ASP A 34 -24.97 28.97 5.78
CA ASP A 34 -25.79 28.53 4.66
C ASP A 34 -24.97 27.59 3.78
N PHE A 35 -25.40 26.33 3.69
CA PHE A 35 -24.82 25.36 2.77
C PHE A 35 -25.23 25.78 1.36
N VAL A 36 -24.32 26.43 0.64
CA VAL A 36 -24.46 26.64 -0.80
C VAL A 36 -24.02 25.34 -1.46
N GLU A 37 -24.99 24.58 -1.95
CA GLU A 37 -24.70 23.39 -2.75
C GLU A 37 -23.87 23.84 -3.96
N PRO A 38 -22.65 23.30 -4.14
CA PRO A 38 -21.84 23.66 -5.29
C PRO A 38 -22.61 23.28 -6.54
N GLU A 39 -22.79 24.23 -7.45
CA GLU A 39 -23.39 24.00 -8.76
C GLU A 39 -22.76 22.74 -9.36
N ASN A 40 -23.60 21.79 -9.79
CA ASN A 40 -23.17 20.54 -10.40
C ASN A 40 -22.29 20.91 -11.58
N VAL A 41 -20.97 20.92 -11.36
CA VAL A 41 -19.98 21.19 -12.38
C VAL A 41 -20.23 20.12 -13.42
N THR A 42 -20.80 20.52 -14.56
CA THR A 42 -21.04 19.65 -15.70
C THR A 42 -19.76 18.87 -15.91
N GLN A 43 -19.80 17.57 -15.63
CA GLN A 43 -18.67 16.69 -15.87
C GLN A 43 -18.38 16.83 -17.36
N HIS A 44 -17.32 17.58 -17.70
CA HIS A 44 -16.79 17.55 -19.04
C HIS A 44 -16.31 16.12 -19.21
N VAL A 45 -17.12 15.34 -19.92
CA VAL A 45 -16.72 14.04 -20.44
C VAL A 45 -15.47 14.34 -21.22
N LEU A 46 -14.32 14.00 -20.64
CA LEU A 46 -13.05 14.00 -21.34
C LEU A 46 -13.31 13.15 -22.57
N GLU A 47 -13.44 13.80 -23.73
CA GLU A 47 -13.54 13.11 -25.00
C GLU A 47 -12.38 12.12 -24.99
N THR A 48 -12.74 10.84 -25.08
CA THR A 48 -11.79 9.77 -25.18
C THR A 48 -10.89 10.15 -26.35
N ILE A 49 -9.67 10.57 -26.04
CA ILE A 49 -8.61 10.73 -27.02
C ILE A 49 -8.33 9.30 -27.44
N THR A 50 -9.12 8.79 -28.37
CA THR A 50 -8.85 7.56 -29.08
C THR A 50 -7.66 7.95 -29.92
N PRO A 51 -6.43 7.47 -29.62
CA PRO A 51 -5.33 7.69 -30.55
C PRO A 51 -5.81 7.11 -31.88
N SER A 52 -5.86 7.93 -32.93
CA SER A 52 -6.14 7.42 -34.26
C SER A 52 -5.11 6.33 -34.50
N GLN A 53 -5.55 5.09 -34.69
CA GLN A 53 -4.65 4.03 -35.08
C GLN A 53 -4.07 4.47 -36.43
N GLU A 54 -2.82 4.91 -36.43
CA GLU A 54 -2.07 4.96 -37.68
C GLU A 54 -2.07 3.53 -38.20
N GLU A 55 -2.78 3.28 -39.31
CA GLU A 55 -2.59 2.08 -40.11
C GLU A 55 -1.13 2.08 -40.57
N THR A 56 -0.25 1.57 -39.71
CA THR A 56 1.07 1.17 -40.12
C THR A 56 0.86 0.03 -41.09
N GLU A 57 0.97 0.31 -42.38
CA GLU A 57 0.96 -0.72 -43.42
C GLU A 57 2.18 -1.63 -43.16
N VAL A 58 1.93 -2.69 -42.40
CA VAL A 58 2.95 -3.67 -42.07
C VAL A 58 3.27 -4.39 -43.37
N GLN A 59 4.32 -3.94 -44.07
CA GLN A 59 4.92 -4.68 -45.16
C GLN A 59 5.47 -5.99 -44.61
N ARG A 60 4.60 -7.01 -44.55
CA ARG A 60 4.98 -8.38 -44.22
C ARG A 60 5.86 -8.88 -45.36
N ARG A 61 7.18 -8.73 -45.20
CA ARG A 61 8.15 -9.48 -46.00
C ARG A 61 7.85 -10.97 -45.79
N ALA A 62 7.50 -11.66 -46.87
CA ALA A 62 7.31 -13.10 -46.84
C ALA A 62 8.63 -13.75 -46.41
N ARG A 63 8.72 -14.15 -45.14
CA ARG A 63 9.86 -14.91 -44.64
C ARG A 63 9.78 -16.32 -45.25
N PRO A 64 10.83 -16.82 -45.91
CA PRO A 64 10.88 -18.22 -46.29
C PRO A 64 10.73 -19.07 -45.02
N LYS A 65 9.94 -20.16 -45.11
CA LYS A 65 9.79 -21.09 -43.99
C LYS A 65 11.17 -21.56 -43.52
N PRO A 66 11.41 -21.63 -42.21
CA PRO A 66 12.70 -22.08 -41.68
C PRO A 66 13.01 -23.48 -42.24
N ARG A 67 14.20 -23.62 -42.83
CA ARG A 67 14.69 -24.93 -43.26
C ARG A 67 14.85 -25.80 -42.03
N LYS A 68 14.23 -26.99 -42.03
CA LYS A 68 14.49 -27.99 -40.99
C LYS A 68 15.98 -28.30 -41.00
N THR A 69 16.66 -28.03 -39.89
CA THR A 69 18.03 -28.48 -39.67
C THR A 69 18.06 -30.00 -39.71
N ALA A 70 19.08 -30.57 -40.33
CA ALA A 70 19.29 -32.02 -40.30
C ALA A 70 19.32 -32.47 -38.84
N ALA A 71 18.67 -33.60 -38.54
CA ALA A 71 18.73 -34.18 -37.21
C ALA A 71 20.20 -34.44 -36.87
N ALA A 72 20.66 -33.89 -35.75
CA ALA A 72 22.01 -34.13 -35.26
C ALA A 72 22.23 -35.63 -35.08
N ASP A 73 23.41 -36.12 -35.46
CA ASP A 73 23.79 -37.49 -35.16
C ASP A 73 23.67 -37.75 -33.66
N LYS A 74 23.13 -38.92 -33.31
CA LYS A 74 22.93 -39.29 -31.91
C LYS A 74 24.29 -39.25 -31.20
N PRO A 75 24.37 -38.62 -30.01
CA PRO A 75 25.62 -38.58 -29.26
C PRO A 75 26.07 -40.01 -28.95
N PRO A 76 27.39 -40.26 -28.90
CA PRO A 76 27.91 -41.55 -28.49
C PRO A 76 27.36 -41.94 -27.11
N PRO A 77 27.15 -43.24 -26.84
CA PRO A 77 26.59 -43.69 -25.58
C PRO A 77 27.48 -43.20 -24.42
N PRO A 78 26.87 -42.79 -23.29
CA PRO A 78 27.60 -42.21 -22.19
C PRO A 78 28.63 -43.21 -21.63
N PRO A 79 29.83 -42.74 -21.26
CA PRO A 79 30.81 -43.57 -20.58
C PRO A 79 30.21 -44.08 -19.27
N LYS A 80 30.43 -45.37 -18.99
CA LYS A 80 30.03 -45.97 -17.71
C LYS A 80 30.83 -45.29 -16.61
N LEU A 81 30.16 -44.44 -15.83
CA LEU A 81 30.69 -43.87 -14.60
C LEU A 81 31.01 -45.02 -13.65
N THR A 82 32.30 -45.30 -13.42
CA THR A 82 32.73 -45.97 -12.20
C THR A 82 32.48 -44.99 -11.06
N ALA A 83 31.42 -45.23 -10.30
CA ALA A 83 31.10 -44.47 -9.12
C ALA A 83 32.20 -44.66 -8.06
N ASN A 84 33.19 -43.78 -8.05
CA ASN A 84 33.93 -43.53 -6.83
C ASN A 84 33.07 -42.60 -5.99
N LYS A 85 32.51 -43.17 -4.93
CA LYS A 85 31.77 -42.47 -3.90
C LYS A 85 32.76 -41.61 -3.11
N SER A 86 33.08 -40.43 -3.62
CA SER A 86 33.66 -39.37 -2.82
C SER A 86 32.53 -38.66 -2.10
N ASP A 87 32.53 -38.87 -0.79
CA ASP A 87 31.74 -38.16 0.22
C ASP A 87 31.92 -36.65 -0.01
N VAL A 88 30.86 -35.98 -0.43
CA VAL A 88 30.84 -34.52 -0.53
C VAL A 88 30.19 -34.02 0.75
N ASP A 89 31.02 -33.53 1.65
CA ASP A 89 30.59 -32.89 2.89
C ASP A 89 30.11 -31.48 2.55
N LEU A 90 28.79 -31.28 2.51
CA LEU A 90 28.18 -29.94 2.35
C LEU A 90 27.94 -29.37 3.75
N PRO A 91 28.50 -28.19 4.10
CA PRO A 91 28.17 -27.53 5.35
C PRO A 91 26.74 -27.00 5.30
N THR A 92 25.91 -27.47 6.23
CA THR A 92 24.55 -26.98 6.47
C THR A 92 24.63 -25.51 6.95
N PRO A 93 23.92 -24.56 6.32
CA PRO A 93 23.88 -23.18 6.81
C PRO A 93 23.10 -23.13 8.14
N THR A 94 23.80 -22.79 9.22
CA THR A 94 23.18 -22.52 10.52
C THR A 94 22.60 -21.10 10.50
N MET A 95 21.27 -20.99 10.56
CA MET A 95 20.57 -19.74 10.79
C MET A 95 20.77 -19.32 12.26
N GLY A 96 21.78 -18.48 12.51
CA GLY A 96 22.03 -17.85 13.81
C GLY A 96 21.07 -16.69 14.07
N GLY A 97 19.77 -16.97 14.16
CA GLY A 97 18.77 -16.03 14.64
C GLY A 97 18.60 -16.15 16.14
N VAL A 98 19.48 -15.51 16.92
CA VAL A 98 19.27 -15.36 18.36
C VAL A 98 18.19 -14.31 18.60
N ALA A 99 17.00 -14.75 19.01
CA ALA A 99 16.04 -13.87 19.68
C ALA A 99 16.64 -13.49 21.05
N PRO A 100 16.72 -12.19 21.41
CA PRO A 100 17.14 -11.80 22.75
C PRO A 100 16.10 -12.32 23.75
N SER A 101 16.47 -13.32 24.54
CA SER A 101 15.53 -14.00 25.44
C SER A 101 15.36 -13.30 26.78
N GLU A 102 16.11 -12.25 27.09
CA GLU A 102 15.99 -11.57 28.40
C GLU A 102 16.19 -10.07 28.27
N LEU A 103 15.17 -9.31 28.67
CA LEU A 103 15.30 -7.90 29.01
C LEU A 103 15.93 -7.84 30.42
N PRO A 104 17.04 -7.11 30.63
CA PRO A 104 17.56 -6.90 31.97
C PRO A 104 16.59 -6.01 32.78
N ASP A 105 16.37 -6.36 34.04
CA ASP A 105 15.67 -5.54 35.04
C ASP A 105 16.55 -4.32 35.40
N THR A 106 16.69 -3.39 34.45
CA THR A 106 17.36 -2.12 34.66
C THR A 106 16.33 -1.04 34.88
N ASN A 107 16.43 -0.38 36.03
CA ASN A 107 15.56 0.70 36.50
C ASN A 107 15.23 1.70 35.37
N LEU A 108 13.95 1.78 35.04
CA LEU A 108 13.34 2.59 33.98
C LEU A 108 13.34 4.11 34.26
N ASN A 109 14.35 4.63 34.95
CA ASN A 109 14.42 6.04 35.35
C ASN A 109 15.23 6.93 34.40
N ASP A 110 15.91 6.34 33.41
CA ASP A 110 16.59 7.09 32.35
C ASP A 110 16.21 6.49 31.01
N PHE A 111 14.96 6.68 30.61
CA PHE A 111 14.66 6.75 29.19
C PHE A 111 15.29 8.04 28.66
N GLN A 112 16.59 7.98 28.36
CA GLN A 112 17.10 8.75 27.24
C GLN A 112 16.33 8.23 26.03
N ILE A 113 15.23 8.91 25.74
CA ILE A 113 14.57 8.86 24.46
C ILE A 113 15.58 9.48 23.50
N ASP A 114 16.52 8.65 23.05
CA ASP A 114 17.15 8.89 21.77
C ASP A 114 15.98 9.14 20.82
N PRO A 115 15.95 10.29 20.12
CA PRO A 115 14.96 10.48 19.08
C PRO A 115 15.20 9.35 18.11
N VAL A 116 14.37 8.31 18.21
CA VAL A 116 14.20 7.33 17.16
C VAL A 116 13.91 8.19 15.95
N ALA A 117 14.93 8.37 15.11
CA ALA A 117 14.79 9.02 13.82
C ALA A 117 13.55 8.37 13.24
N ILE A 118 12.49 9.18 13.08
CA ILE A 118 11.21 8.72 12.56
C ILE A 118 11.57 8.24 11.15
N SER A 119 11.90 6.96 11.06
CA SER A 119 12.33 6.28 9.87
C SER A 119 11.21 6.50 8.88
N ASP A 120 11.57 7.15 7.78
CA ASP A 120 10.80 7.39 6.57
C ASP A 120 9.32 7.05 6.67
N ARG A 121 8.49 8.10 6.74
CA ARG A 121 7.03 7.97 6.63
C ARG A 121 6.66 7.66 5.18
N ASP A 122 7.09 6.51 4.68
CA ASP A 122 6.60 5.96 3.44
C ASP A 122 5.11 5.70 3.58
N ALA A 123 4.33 6.12 2.59
CA ALA A 123 2.89 5.95 2.58
C ALA A 123 2.56 4.44 2.50
N GLN A 124 2.10 3.87 3.61
CA GLN A 124 1.66 2.47 3.66
C GLN A 124 0.13 2.37 3.46
N PRO A 125 -0.34 1.48 2.58
CA PRO A 125 -1.77 1.29 2.38
C PRO A 125 -2.40 0.54 3.57
N ILE A 126 -3.38 1.16 4.23
CA ILE A 126 -4.17 0.51 5.30
C ILE A 126 -5.10 -0.57 4.70
N ARG A 127 -5.66 -0.30 3.51
CA ARG A 127 -6.49 -1.24 2.75
C ARG A 127 -6.02 -1.25 1.30
N PRO A 128 -5.40 -2.34 0.83
CA PRO A 128 -5.07 -2.50 -0.58
C PRO A 128 -6.33 -2.44 -1.45
N PRO A 129 -6.30 -1.74 -2.59
CA PRO A 129 -7.42 -1.76 -3.53
C PRO A 129 -7.56 -3.16 -4.14
N LEU A 130 -8.79 -3.68 -4.14
CA LEU A 130 -9.11 -4.96 -4.78
C LEU A 130 -9.51 -4.68 -6.24
N PRO A 131 -8.84 -5.30 -7.23
CA PRO A 131 -9.23 -5.14 -8.62
C PRO A 131 -10.58 -5.83 -8.87
N THR A 132 -11.46 -5.17 -9.61
CA THR A 132 -12.71 -5.76 -10.09
C THR A 132 -12.51 -6.22 -11.53
N TYR A 133 -12.84 -7.47 -11.82
CA TYR A 133 -12.62 -8.04 -13.14
C TYR A 133 -13.69 -7.55 -14.14
N PRO A 134 -13.31 -7.05 -15.35
CA PRO A 134 -14.27 -6.48 -16.29
C PRO A 134 -15.23 -7.52 -16.89
N THR A 135 -16.52 -7.17 -17.01
CA THR A 135 -17.55 -8.07 -17.56
C THR A 135 -17.26 -8.51 -18.99
N ARG A 136 -16.85 -7.58 -19.87
CA ARG A 136 -16.49 -7.91 -21.27
C ARG A 136 -15.25 -8.81 -21.38
N ALA A 137 -14.35 -8.78 -20.39
CA ALA A 137 -13.21 -9.69 -20.35
C ALA A 137 -13.65 -11.08 -19.89
N ALA A 138 -14.60 -11.15 -18.95
CA ALA A 138 -15.16 -12.40 -18.42
C ALA A 138 -15.92 -13.18 -19.48
N GLU A 139 -16.78 -12.49 -20.24
CA GLU A 139 -17.54 -13.09 -21.34
C GLU A 139 -16.63 -13.72 -22.41
N ARG A 140 -15.44 -13.14 -22.62
CA ARG A 140 -14.46 -13.60 -23.60
C ARG A 140 -13.41 -14.54 -23.01
N GLY A 141 -13.41 -14.76 -21.69
CA GLY A 141 -12.43 -15.60 -21.00
C GLY A 141 -10.97 -15.13 -21.18
N VAL A 142 -10.73 -13.82 -21.26
CA VAL A 142 -9.40 -13.26 -21.58
C VAL A 142 -8.66 -12.76 -20.34
N GLU A 143 -7.44 -13.23 -20.14
CA GLU A 143 -6.57 -12.77 -19.05
C GLU A 143 -5.63 -11.66 -19.52
N GLY A 144 -5.13 -10.87 -18.56
CA GLY A 144 -4.19 -9.79 -18.81
C GLY A 144 -3.64 -9.19 -17.52
N SER A 145 -2.64 -8.31 -17.65
CA SER A 145 -2.04 -7.56 -16.54
C SER A 145 -2.29 -6.06 -16.69
N CYS A 146 -2.43 -5.37 -15.57
CA CYS A 146 -2.55 -3.91 -15.51
C CYS A 146 -1.50 -3.36 -14.56
N ASP A 147 -0.53 -2.62 -15.10
CA ASP A 147 0.44 -1.88 -14.30
C ASP A 147 -0.09 -0.46 -14.10
N VAL A 148 -0.20 -0.05 -12.83
CA VAL A 148 -0.71 1.29 -12.46
C VAL A 148 0.30 2.00 -11.56
N ARG A 149 0.41 3.31 -11.76
CA ARG A 149 1.21 4.21 -10.92
C ARG A 149 0.33 5.38 -10.50
N PHE A 150 0.33 5.67 -9.21
CA PHE A 150 -0.39 6.78 -8.60
C PHE A 150 0.46 7.34 -7.47
N ASP A 151 0.24 8.61 -7.15
CA ASP A 151 0.85 9.26 -5.98
C ASP A 151 -0.21 9.44 -4.88
N VAL A 152 0.23 9.80 -3.68
CA VAL A 152 -0.63 9.93 -2.50
C VAL A 152 -0.61 11.38 -1.99
N ASP A 153 -1.78 11.98 -1.83
CA ASP A 153 -1.92 13.32 -1.25
C ASP A 153 -1.53 13.33 0.25
N THR A 154 -1.30 14.51 0.84
CA THR A 154 -1.02 14.68 2.27
C THR A 154 -2.13 14.15 3.17
N ARG A 155 -3.34 13.95 2.62
CA ARG A 155 -4.49 13.34 3.29
C ARG A 155 -4.56 11.81 3.15
N GLY A 156 -3.60 11.17 2.48
CA GLY A 156 -3.59 9.71 2.27
C GLY A 156 -4.50 9.22 1.15
N ARG A 157 -4.89 10.08 0.20
CA ARG A 157 -5.76 9.71 -0.94
C ARG A 157 -4.92 9.49 -2.20
N PRO A 158 -5.11 8.38 -2.95
CA PRO A 158 -4.46 8.20 -4.23
C PRO A 158 -5.08 9.14 -5.29
N TYR A 159 -4.25 9.68 -6.19
CA TYR A 159 -4.68 10.49 -7.33
C TYR A 159 -3.88 10.17 -8.60
#